data_AF-A0A8K1DAK5-F1
#
_entry.id   AF-A0A8K1DAK5-F1
#
_cell.length_a   1.000
_cell.length_b   1.000
_cell.length_c   1.000
_cell.angle_alpha   90.00
_cell.angle_beta   90.00
_cell.angle_gamma   90.00
#
_symmetry.space_group_name_H-M   'P 1'
#
loop_
_entity.id
_entity.type
_entity.pdbx_description
1 polymer ?
#
loop_
_entity_poly.entity_id
_entity_poly.type
_entity_poly.pdbx_seq_one_letter_code
_entity_poly.pdbx_strand_id
1 'polypeptide(L)'
;MQLKVTALLSHGLCEKISLRLAEPEGAGLNPEEVAAMLGGQVPALTWLSPAENEHLGRGLGRLEEVVQAAVARGVQVLVDAEMTHLNPALTCLTWGLMWRHNREGPRAWVWNTWQAYLRVTESHLSAHLAQVGVAGLSCGVKLVRGAYLAQEQGRARARGCPSPTWDTPEDTSASYQRCLDLLMAALAQPGSRLSLMVATHNEGSALAALDRLVYVDPYWFELVQTGPYLSILV
;
A
#
# COMPACT_ATOMS: atom_id res chain seq x y z
N MET A 1 3.51 -11.81 5.64
CA MET A 1 3.15 -11.32 6.99
C MET A 1 2.40 -10.01 6.86
N GLN A 2 1.24 -9.86 7.51
CA GLN A 2 0.54 -8.56 7.57
C GLN A 2 1.17 -7.64 8.61
N LEU A 3 1.31 -6.36 8.30
CA LEU A 3 1.88 -5.35 9.17
C LEU A 3 0.95 -4.13 9.25
N LYS A 4 0.56 -3.76 10.47
CA LYS A 4 -0.15 -2.50 10.74
C LYS A 4 0.84 -1.45 11.22
N VAL A 5 0.98 -0.36 10.48
CA VAL A 5 1.88 0.74 10.85
C VAL A 5 1.43 1.38 12.17
N THR A 6 0.13 1.51 12.40
CA THR A 6 -0.41 2.08 13.65
C THR A 6 -0.16 1.23 14.90
N ALA A 7 0.33 -0.01 14.75
CA ALA A 7 0.81 -0.81 15.87
C ALA A 7 2.23 -0.39 16.32
N LEU A 8 3.00 0.25 15.45
CA LEU A 8 4.40 0.65 15.69
C LEU A 8 4.60 2.17 15.73
N LEU A 9 3.65 2.93 15.18
CA LEU A 9 3.60 4.39 15.18
C LEU A 9 2.24 4.86 15.71
N SER A 10 2.19 5.96 16.44
CA SER A 10 0.91 6.36 17.07
C SER A 10 -0.07 6.89 16.03
N HIS A 11 -1.36 6.61 16.25
CA HIS A 11 -2.45 7.09 15.40
C HIS A 11 -2.40 8.61 15.17
N GLY A 12 -2.22 9.39 16.24
CA GLY A 12 -2.16 10.85 16.16
C GLY A 12 -0.98 11.37 15.33
N LEU A 13 0.17 10.70 15.39
CA LEU A 13 1.31 11.06 14.56
C LEU A 13 1.07 10.72 13.08
N CYS A 14 0.48 9.55 12.80
CA CYS A 14 0.07 9.19 11.44
C CYS A 14 -0.95 10.17 10.84
N GLU A 15 -1.93 10.63 11.63
CA GLU A 15 -2.89 11.65 11.18
C GLU A 15 -2.18 12.98 10.91
N LYS A 16 -1.28 13.42 11.79
CA LYS A 16 -0.50 14.67 11.60
C LYS A 16 0.39 14.62 10.35
N ILE A 17 1.08 13.50 10.11
CA ILE A 17 1.85 13.28 8.88
C ILE A 17 0.92 13.31 7.66
N SER A 18 -0.26 12.68 7.74
CA SER A 18 -1.22 12.66 6.63
C SER A 18 -1.75 14.04 6.29
N LEU A 19 -2.04 14.87 7.30
CA LEU A 19 -2.44 16.27 7.11
C LEU A 19 -1.32 17.06 6.44
N ARG A 20 -0.07 16.88 6.89
CA ARG A 20 1.08 17.57 6.31
C ARG A 20 1.33 17.18 4.85
N LEU A 21 1.08 15.92 4.48
CA LEU A 21 1.18 15.43 3.09
C LEU A 21 0.08 15.99 2.17
N ALA A 22 -1.02 16.50 2.73
CA ALA A 22 -2.11 17.11 1.96
C ALA A 22 -1.88 18.61 1.67
N GLU A 23 -0.85 19.21 2.27
CA GLU A 23 -0.43 20.59 2.00
C GLU A 23 0.33 20.68 0.66
N PRO A 24 0.52 21.89 0.09
CA PRO A 24 1.17 22.09 -1.22
C PRO A 24 2.57 21.44 -1.34
N GLU A 25 3.02 21.23 -2.59
CA GLU A 25 4.26 20.51 -2.92
C GLU A 25 5.47 20.94 -2.07
N GLY A 26 6.14 19.96 -1.46
CA GLY A 26 7.33 20.14 -0.63
C GLY A 26 7.05 20.33 0.87
N ALA A 27 5.80 20.36 1.32
CA ALA A 27 5.47 20.50 2.73
C ALA A 27 5.69 19.23 3.56
N GLY A 28 5.45 18.04 2.99
CA GLY A 28 5.48 16.75 3.68
C GLY A 28 6.74 15.92 3.44
N LEU A 29 6.72 14.71 4.02
CA LEU A 29 7.77 13.72 3.81
C LEU A 29 7.67 13.10 2.42
N ASN A 30 8.80 12.93 1.76
CA ASN A 30 8.87 12.10 0.57
C ASN A 30 9.43 10.70 0.88
N PRO A 31 9.20 9.72 0.00
CA PRO A 31 9.69 8.35 0.15
C PRO A 31 11.19 8.19 0.38
N GLU A 32 12.01 9.01 -0.28
CA GLU A 32 13.48 8.94 -0.14
C GLU A 32 13.92 9.43 1.23
N GLU A 33 13.30 10.51 1.72
CA GLU A 33 13.50 11.00 3.09
C GLU A 33 13.10 9.96 4.12
N VAL A 34 11.91 9.33 3.96
CA VAL A 34 11.50 8.23 4.83
C VAL A 34 12.54 7.11 4.78
N ALA A 35 12.98 6.72 3.59
CA ALA A 35 13.98 5.69 3.43
C ALA A 35 15.31 6.04 4.10
N ALA A 36 15.73 7.30 4.12
CA ALA A 36 16.91 7.75 4.86
C ALA A 36 16.71 7.66 6.38
N MET A 37 15.49 7.94 6.86
CA MET A 37 15.14 7.97 8.29
C MET A 37 14.85 6.59 8.91
N LEU A 38 14.70 5.52 8.11
CA LEU A 38 14.39 4.17 8.59
C LEU A 38 15.39 3.60 9.61
N GLY A 39 16.62 4.12 9.67
CA GLY A 39 17.58 3.80 10.74
C GLY A 39 17.25 4.42 12.11
N GLY A 40 16.11 5.10 12.25
CA GLY A 40 15.67 5.80 13.46
C GLY A 40 16.28 7.20 13.63
N GLN A 41 17.19 7.60 12.74
CA GLN A 41 17.77 8.94 12.69
C GLN A 41 16.84 9.86 11.91
N VAL A 42 16.02 10.61 12.63
CA VAL A 42 15.08 11.58 12.07
C VAL A 42 15.65 12.99 12.26
N PRO A 43 15.82 13.80 11.19
CA PRO A 43 16.15 15.21 11.34
C PRO A 43 15.04 15.93 12.09
N ALA A 44 15.34 17.06 12.73
CA ALA A 44 14.33 17.84 13.43
C ALA A 44 13.31 18.42 12.44
N LEU A 45 12.18 17.74 12.26
CA LEU A 45 11.07 18.20 11.44
C LEU A 45 10.35 19.32 12.22
N THR A 46 10.39 20.54 11.68
CA THR A 46 9.93 21.76 12.37
C THR A 46 8.44 21.79 12.67
N TRP A 47 7.65 20.99 11.96
CA TRP A 47 6.20 20.83 12.15
C TRP A 47 5.85 19.71 13.16
N LEU A 48 6.85 19.00 13.67
CA LEU A 48 6.71 18.05 14.78
C LEU A 48 7.37 18.62 16.04
N SER A 49 6.79 18.33 17.20
CA SER A 49 7.43 18.58 18.49
C SER A 49 8.66 17.67 18.68
N PRO A 50 9.58 18.00 19.62
CA PRO A 50 10.72 17.14 19.91
C PRO A 50 10.32 15.69 20.25
N ALA A 51 9.26 15.52 21.06
CA ALA A 51 8.76 14.19 21.42
C ALA A 51 8.14 13.43 20.23
N GLU A 52 7.48 14.13 19.31
CA GLU A 52 6.95 13.53 18.09
C GLU A 52 8.06 13.11 17.11
N ASN A 53 9.12 13.93 16.95
CA ASN A 53 10.29 13.56 16.15
C ASN A 53 10.98 12.31 16.71
N GLU A 54 11.17 12.25 18.03
CA GLU A 54 11.75 11.08 18.70
C GLU A 54 10.83 9.84 18.54
N HIS A 55 9.51 10.03 18.66
CA HIS A 55 8.54 8.96 18.45
C HIS A 55 8.53 8.45 17.01
N LEU A 56 8.65 9.35 16.03
CA LEU A 56 8.80 9.02 14.62
C LEU A 56 10.06 8.17 14.40
N GLY A 57 11.20 8.60 14.93
CA GLY A 57 12.47 7.87 14.81
C GLY A 57 12.37 6.45 15.39
N ARG A 58 11.85 6.31 16.61
CA ARG A 58 11.65 4.97 17.21
C ARG A 58 10.67 4.10 16.41
N GLY A 59 9.60 4.69 15.88
CA GLY A 59 8.62 3.97 15.07
C GLY A 59 9.20 3.48 13.73
N LEU A 60 9.97 4.33 13.05
CA LEU A 60 10.68 4.00 11.83
C LEU A 60 11.73 2.90 12.07
N GLY A 61 12.50 2.99 13.15
CA GLY A 61 13.46 1.95 13.53
C GLY A 61 12.79 0.59 13.74
N ARG A 62 11.66 0.54 14.46
CA ARG A 62 10.88 -0.70 14.64
C ARG A 62 10.33 -1.24 13.31
N LEU A 63 9.81 -0.37 12.44
CA LEU A 63 9.33 -0.77 11.11
C LEU A 63 10.45 -1.42 10.31
N GLU A 64 11.63 -0.79 10.30
CA GLU A 64 12.80 -1.28 9.59
C GLU A 64 13.28 -2.62 10.15
N GLU A 65 13.41 -2.77 11.47
CA GLU A 65 13.82 -4.03 12.10
C GLU A 65 12.88 -5.19 11.71
N VAL A 66 11.56 -4.95 11.74
CA VAL A 66 10.55 -5.95 11.36
C VAL A 66 10.68 -6.33 9.89
N VAL A 67 10.83 -5.35 8.99
CA VAL A 67 10.95 -5.60 7.55
C VAL A 67 12.27 -6.31 7.23
N GLN A 68 13.40 -5.85 7.77
CA GLN A 68 14.69 -6.52 7.61
C GLN A 68 14.64 -7.97 8.08
N ALA A 69 14.06 -8.23 9.26
CA ALA A 69 13.94 -9.59 9.79
C ALA A 69 13.07 -10.50 8.91
N ALA A 70 12.01 -9.95 8.29
CA ALA A 70 11.14 -10.67 7.36
C ALA A 70 11.86 -10.96 6.04
N VAL A 71 12.52 -9.96 5.44
CA VAL A 71 13.28 -10.08 4.19
C VAL A 71 14.40 -11.11 4.34
N ALA A 72 15.18 -11.04 5.42
CA ALA A 72 16.26 -12.00 5.70
C ALA A 72 15.77 -13.46 5.83
N ARG A 73 14.48 -13.65 6.11
CA ARG A 73 13.83 -14.97 6.20
C ARG A 73 13.03 -15.34 4.94
N GLY A 74 13.10 -14.53 3.89
CA GLY A 74 12.35 -14.74 2.65
C GLY A 74 10.84 -14.49 2.78
N VAL A 75 10.40 -13.79 3.83
CA VAL A 75 9.00 -13.49 4.12
C VAL A 75 8.63 -12.11 3.60
N GLN A 76 7.58 -12.03 2.77
CA GLN A 76 7.04 -10.77 2.27
C GLN A 76 6.20 -10.06 3.34
N VAL A 77 6.27 -8.73 3.37
CA VAL A 77 5.55 -7.87 4.31
C VAL A 77 4.44 -7.14 3.56
N LEU A 78 3.21 -7.34 4.02
CA LEU A 78 2.01 -6.71 3.47
C LEU A 78 1.55 -5.64 4.44
N VAL A 79 1.79 -4.38 4.08
CA VAL A 79 1.38 -3.25 4.91
C VAL A 79 -0.11 -3.01 4.71
N ASP A 80 -0.87 -3.11 5.79
CA ASP A 80 -2.32 -2.93 5.77
C ASP A 80 -2.68 -1.46 5.55
N ALA A 81 -3.69 -1.24 4.72
CA ALA A 81 -4.38 0.05 4.65
C ALA A 81 -5.44 0.13 5.74
N GLU A 82 -5.59 1.30 6.34
CA GLU A 82 -6.45 1.55 7.48
C GLU A 82 -7.55 2.56 7.10
N MET A 83 -7.80 3.57 7.93
CA MET A 83 -8.77 4.65 7.67
C MET A 83 -8.18 5.73 6.76
N THR A 84 -9.02 6.40 5.99
CA THR A 84 -8.61 7.34 4.94
C THR A 84 -7.78 8.50 5.45
N HIS A 85 -7.99 8.96 6.68
CA HIS A 85 -7.22 10.05 7.29
C HIS A 85 -5.83 9.63 7.76
N LEU A 86 -5.49 8.34 7.71
CA LEU A 86 -4.16 7.81 8.02
C LEU A 86 -3.41 7.34 6.78
N ASN A 87 -4.15 6.86 5.78
CA ASN A 87 -3.59 6.20 4.60
C ASN A 87 -2.51 7.01 3.85
N PRO A 88 -2.54 8.37 3.78
CA PRO A 88 -1.44 9.12 3.20
C PRO A 88 -0.11 8.88 3.92
N ALA A 89 -0.09 8.96 5.25
CA ALA A 89 1.10 8.64 6.03
C ALA A 89 1.49 7.16 5.87
N LEU A 90 0.54 6.24 5.96
CA LEU A 90 0.83 4.81 5.83
C LEU A 90 1.45 4.48 4.46
N THR A 91 0.92 5.09 3.39
CA THR A 91 1.41 4.90 2.03
C THR A 91 2.82 5.49 1.87
N CYS A 92 3.07 6.70 2.36
CA CYS A 92 4.38 7.34 2.33
C CYS A 92 5.43 6.54 3.11
N LEU A 93 5.08 6.05 4.30
CA LEU A 93 5.94 5.21 5.13
C LEU A 93 6.24 3.86 4.45
N THR A 94 5.21 3.22 3.88
CA THR A 94 5.36 1.98 3.10
C THR A 94 6.27 2.19 1.90
N TRP A 95 6.18 3.33 1.24
CA TRP A 95 7.06 3.68 0.14
C TRP A 95 8.51 3.86 0.54
N GLY A 96 8.79 4.46 1.70
CA GLY A 96 10.17 4.52 2.19
C GLY A 96 10.75 3.12 2.44
N LEU A 97 9.93 2.19 2.96
CA LEU A 97 10.31 0.78 3.09
C LEU A 97 10.53 0.12 1.71
N MET A 98 9.65 0.35 0.73
CA MET A 98 9.83 -0.14 -0.65
C MET A 98 11.08 0.44 -1.31
N TRP A 99 11.37 1.72 -1.10
CA TRP A 99 12.55 2.39 -1.66
C TRP A 99 13.84 1.75 -1.17
N ARG A 100 13.86 1.26 0.08
CA ARG A 100 15.01 0.56 0.66
C ARG A 100 15.05 -0.91 0.26
N HIS A 101 13.93 -1.63 0.34
CA HIS A 101 13.92 -3.10 0.27
C HIS A 101 13.53 -3.66 -1.10
N ASN A 102 12.79 -2.93 -1.94
CA ASN A 102 12.32 -3.42 -3.25
C ASN A 102 13.20 -2.98 -4.44
N ARG A 103 14.46 -2.65 -4.22
CA ARG A 103 15.39 -2.24 -5.30
C ARG A 103 15.98 -3.41 -6.07
N GLU A 104 16.17 -4.53 -5.40
CA GLU A 104 16.94 -5.66 -5.94
C GLU A 104 16.02 -6.79 -6.43
N GLY A 105 16.25 -7.20 -7.68
CA GLY A 105 15.53 -8.31 -8.29
C GLY A 105 14.06 -8.00 -8.62
N PRO A 106 13.36 -8.98 -9.22
CA PRO A 106 11.96 -8.83 -9.65
C PRO A 106 10.95 -8.98 -8.49
N ARG A 107 11.40 -9.39 -7.30
CA ARG A 107 10.52 -9.69 -6.16
C ARG A 107 10.19 -8.44 -5.36
N ALA A 108 8.91 -8.16 -5.16
CA ALA A 108 8.49 -7.20 -4.15
C ALA A 108 8.53 -7.84 -2.75
N TRP A 109 9.27 -7.23 -1.83
CA TRP A 109 9.35 -7.65 -0.43
C TRP A 109 8.34 -6.92 0.44
N VAL A 110 8.20 -5.62 0.23
CA VAL A 110 7.23 -4.76 0.89
C VAL A 110 6.08 -4.46 -0.07
N TRP A 111 4.86 -4.63 0.41
CA TRP A 111 3.64 -4.51 -0.38
C TRP A 111 2.71 -3.46 0.23
N ASN A 112 2.10 -2.64 -0.62
CA ASN A 112 1.10 -1.67 -0.23
C ASN A 112 -0.31 -2.21 -0.48
N THR A 113 -1.25 -1.96 0.43
CA THR A 113 -2.66 -2.37 0.29
C THR A 113 -3.49 -1.25 -0.31
N TRP A 114 -4.29 -1.56 -1.33
CA TRP A 114 -5.14 -0.63 -2.06
C TRP A 114 -6.61 -0.99 -1.88
N GLN A 115 -7.43 -0.05 -1.42
CA GLN A 115 -8.82 -0.29 -1.01
C GLN A 115 -9.80 0.20 -2.09
N ALA A 116 -10.35 -0.71 -2.90
CA ALA A 116 -11.19 -0.37 -4.04
C ALA A 116 -12.54 0.31 -3.70
N TYR A 117 -12.99 0.25 -2.44
CA TYR A 117 -14.15 0.99 -1.97
C TYR A 117 -13.96 2.51 -1.93
N LEU A 118 -12.72 3.03 -2.04
CA LEU A 118 -12.46 4.46 -2.11
C LEU A 118 -12.51 4.94 -3.56
N ARG A 119 -13.14 6.10 -3.77
CA ARG A 119 -13.29 6.71 -5.10
C ARG A 119 -11.96 7.06 -5.76
N VAL A 120 -10.92 7.30 -4.96
CA VAL A 120 -9.58 7.74 -5.41
C VAL A 120 -8.61 6.58 -5.69
N THR A 121 -8.98 5.34 -5.38
CA THR A 121 -8.02 4.22 -5.40
C THR A 121 -7.46 3.96 -6.80
N GLU A 122 -8.29 3.99 -7.83
CA GLU A 122 -7.87 3.73 -9.21
C GLU A 122 -6.82 4.75 -9.70
N SER A 123 -7.08 6.04 -9.48
CA SER A 123 -6.16 7.12 -9.91
C SER A 123 -4.86 7.10 -9.11
N HIS A 124 -4.94 6.89 -7.79
CA HIS A 124 -3.74 6.82 -6.95
C HIS A 124 -2.91 5.57 -7.25
N LEU A 125 -3.55 4.44 -7.55
CA LEU A 125 -2.87 3.21 -7.94
C LEU A 125 -2.14 3.39 -9.28
N SER A 126 -2.77 4.03 -10.26
CA SER A 126 -2.13 4.37 -11.54
C SER A 126 -0.91 5.27 -11.33
N ALA A 127 -1.04 6.31 -10.50
CA ALA A 127 0.08 7.20 -10.18
C ALA A 127 1.23 6.45 -9.48
N HIS A 128 0.89 5.55 -8.55
CA HIS A 128 1.86 4.72 -7.86
C HIS A 128 2.65 3.81 -8.79
N LEU A 129 1.97 3.11 -9.70
CA LEU A 129 2.63 2.24 -10.70
C LEU A 129 3.62 3.03 -11.56
N ALA A 130 3.23 4.22 -12.01
CA ALA A 130 4.09 5.10 -12.80
C ALA A 130 5.32 5.54 -12.00
N GLN A 131 5.14 6.00 -10.76
CA GLN A 131 6.24 6.49 -9.93
C GLN A 131 7.22 5.38 -9.55
N VAL A 132 6.73 4.19 -9.19
CA VAL A 132 7.58 3.02 -8.91
C VAL A 132 8.36 2.59 -10.15
N GLY A 133 7.73 2.62 -11.33
CA GLY A 133 8.39 2.34 -12.60
C GLY A 133 9.54 3.30 -12.88
N VAL A 134 9.33 4.61 -12.70
CA VAL A 134 10.39 5.64 -12.84
C VAL A 134 11.52 5.43 -11.84
N ALA A 135 11.20 5.05 -10.60
CA ALA A 135 12.19 4.78 -9.56
C ALA A 135 12.91 3.43 -9.72
N GLY A 136 12.47 2.58 -10.65
CA GLY A 136 13.04 1.25 -10.91
C GLY A 136 12.80 0.24 -9.80
N LEU A 137 11.82 0.45 -8.93
CA LEU A 137 11.52 -0.45 -7.79
C LEU A 137 10.60 -1.59 -8.23
N SER A 138 10.66 -2.71 -7.53
CA SER A 138 9.65 -3.76 -7.61
C SER A 138 8.39 -3.33 -6.84
N CYS A 139 7.23 -3.42 -7.48
CA CYS A 139 5.97 -2.92 -6.95
C CYS A 139 5.17 -4.07 -6.34
N GLY A 140 4.93 -4.06 -5.04
CA GLY A 140 4.03 -5.01 -4.38
C GLY A 140 2.66 -4.39 -4.15
N VAL A 141 1.62 -4.91 -4.80
CA VAL A 141 0.24 -4.41 -4.68
C VAL A 141 -0.67 -5.50 -4.13
N LYS A 142 -1.33 -5.21 -3.01
CA LYS A 142 -2.45 -6.01 -2.47
C LYS A 142 -3.75 -5.26 -2.72
N LEU A 143 -4.59 -5.77 -3.63
CA LEU A 143 -5.89 -5.16 -3.93
C LEU A 143 -6.99 -5.79 -3.08
N VAL A 144 -7.68 -4.97 -2.29
CA VAL A 144 -8.83 -5.36 -1.45
C VAL A 144 -10.05 -4.51 -1.79
N ARG A 145 -11.25 -4.93 -1.40
CA ARG A 145 -12.42 -4.03 -1.38
C ARG A 145 -12.25 -2.93 -0.33
N GLY A 146 -12.03 -3.32 0.92
CA GLY A 146 -11.88 -2.39 2.06
C GLY A 146 -12.56 -2.95 3.31
N ALA A 147 -12.15 -2.49 4.49
CA ALA A 147 -12.62 -3.02 5.78
C ALA A 147 -13.28 -1.97 6.70
N TYR A 148 -13.23 -0.68 6.33
CA TYR A 148 -13.62 0.44 7.20
C TYR A 148 -14.83 1.23 6.68
N LEU A 149 -15.67 0.64 5.80
CA LEU A 149 -16.75 1.34 5.08
C LEU A 149 -17.70 2.08 6.02
N ALA A 150 -18.18 1.40 7.06
CA ALA A 150 -19.11 1.99 8.02
C ALA A 150 -18.49 3.16 8.80
N GLN A 151 -17.21 3.04 9.17
CA GLN A 151 -16.45 4.06 9.88
C GLN A 151 -16.24 5.30 8.99
N GLU A 152 -15.87 5.11 7.73
CA GLU A 152 -15.67 6.21 6.77
C GLU A 152 -16.98 6.96 6.50
N GLN A 153 -18.08 6.24 6.25
CA GLN A 153 -19.41 6.85 6.07
C GLN A 153 -19.91 7.55 7.33
N GLY A 154 -19.66 6.97 8.52
CA GLY A 154 -19.95 7.59 9.81
C GLY A 154 -19.20 8.90 10.01
N ARG A 155 -17.89 8.92 9.74
CA ARG A 155 -17.03 10.12 9.84
C ARG A 155 -17.49 11.21 8.87
N ALA A 156 -17.82 10.85 7.62
CA ALA A 156 -18.30 11.80 6.63
C ALA A 156 -19.63 12.46 7.04
N ARG A 157 -20.61 11.65 7.50
CA ARG A 157 -21.89 12.14 8.03
C ARG A 157 -21.70 13.08 9.21
N ALA A 158 -20.86 12.72 10.18
CA ALA A 158 -20.59 13.55 11.36
C ALA A 158 -19.95 14.91 11.00
N ARG A 159 -19.21 14.98 9.89
CA ARG A 159 -18.56 16.20 9.40
C ARG A 159 -19.39 16.99 8.39
N GLY A 160 -20.53 16.46 7.96
CA GLY A 160 -21.34 17.06 6.88
C GLY A 160 -20.60 17.14 5.54
N CYS A 161 -19.64 16.24 5.28
CA CYS A 161 -18.86 16.23 4.05
C CYS A 161 -19.19 14.99 3.18
N PRO A 162 -18.91 15.03 1.87
CA PRO A 162 -19.03 13.85 1.02
C PRO A 162 -18.22 12.66 1.54
N SER A 163 -18.75 11.45 1.38
CA SER A 163 -18.02 10.22 1.73
C SER A 163 -16.88 9.98 0.74
N PRO A 164 -15.68 9.56 1.20
CA PRO A 164 -14.60 9.16 0.32
C PRO A 164 -14.87 7.80 -0.37
N THR A 165 -15.92 7.09 0.07
CA THR A 165 -16.28 5.76 -0.41
C THR A 165 -17.31 5.81 -1.53
N TRP A 166 -17.39 4.73 -2.31
CA TRP A 166 -18.51 4.49 -3.22
C TRP A 166 -19.82 4.31 -2.45
N ASP A 167 -20.94 4.68 -3.07
CA ASP A 167 -22.25 4.68 -2.40
C ASP A 167 -22.85 3.28 -2.30
N THR A 168 -22.56 2.41 -3.28
CA THR A 168 -23.12 1.06 -3.36
C THR A 168 -22.04 -0.04 -3.39
N PRO A 169 -22.37 -1.28 -2.95
CA PRO A 169 -21.51 -2.44 -3.16
C PRO A 169 -21.19 -2.72 -4.63
N GLU A 170 -22.12 -2.42 -5.54
CA GLU A 170 -21.97 -2.55 -6.99
C GLU A 170 -20.90 -1.59 -7.51
N ASP A 171 -20.93 -0.33 -7.08
CA ASP A 171 -19.91 0.68 -7.42
C ASP A 171 -18.53 0.27 -6.89
N THR A 172 -18.47 -0.26 -5.66
CA THR A 172 -17.22 -0.81 -5.09
C THR A 172 -16.70 -1.97 -5.92
N SER A 173 -17.59 -2.85 -6.39
CA SER A 173 -17.22 -4.00 -7.22
C SER A 173 -16.75 -3.56 -8.60
N ALA A 174 -17.40 -2.56 -9.21
CA ALA A 174 -16.95 -1.96 -10.47
C ALA A 174 -15.58 -1.28 -10.30
N SER A 175 -15.34 -0.59 -9.19
CA SER A 175 -14.04 0.01 -8.89
C SER A 175 -12.94 -1.03 -8.67
N TYR A 176 -13.26 -2.15 -7.99
CA TYR A 176 -12.34 -3.27 -7.83
C TYR A 176 -11.94 -3.85 -9.19
N GLN A 177 -12.93 -4.04 -10.08
CA GLN A 177 -12.70 -4.56 -11.41
C GLN A 177 -11.81 -3.63 -12.25
N ARG A 178 -12.07 -2.32 -12.24
CA ARG A 178 -11.21 -1.34 -12.94
C ARG A 178 -9.77 -1.34 -12.42
N CYS A 179 -9.59 -1.40 -11.09
CA CYS A 179 -8.26 -1.51 -10.49
C CYS A 179 -7.56 -2.82 -10.89
N LEU A 180 -8.30 -3.94 -10.92
CA LEU A 180 -7.76 -5.23 -11.35
C LEU A 180 -7.35 -5.19 -12.83
N ASP A 181 -8.17 -4.63 -13.71
CA ASP A 181 -7.85 -4.49 -15.13
C ASP A 181 -6.59 -3.64 -15.35
N LEU A 182 -6.46 -2.52 -14.63
CA LEU A 182 -5.25 -1.69 -14.61
C LEU A 182 -4.00 -2.50 -14.21
N LEU A 183 -4.11 -3.29 -13.14
CA LEU A 183 -3.00 -4.09 -12.62
C LEU A 183 -2.62 -5.25 -13.55
N MET A 184 -3.61 -5.92 -14.15
CA MET A 184 -3.37 -6.99 -15.12
C MET A 184 -2.70 -6.45 -16.38
N ALA A 185 -3.11 -5.27 -16.86
CA ALA A 185 -2.45 -4.60 -17.97
C ALA A 185 -0.98 -4.25 -17.64
N ALA A 186 -0.70 -3.79 -16.42
CA ALA A 186 0.66 -3.49 -15.97
C ALA A 186 1.53 -4.76 -15.76
N LEU A 187 0.92 -5.86 -15.31
CA LEU A 187 1.59 -7.17 -15.18
C LEU A 187 1.98 -7.76 -16.53
N ALA A 188 1.11 -7.62 -17.53
CA ALA A 188 1.34 -8.16 -18.88
C ALA A 188 2.44 -7.43 -19.67
N GLN A 189 2.93 -6.28 -19.18
CA GLN A 189 4.02 -5.57 -19.83
C GLN A 189 5.34 -6.38 -19.74
N PRO A 190 6.11 -6.49 -20.84
CA PRO A 190 7.40 -7.16 -20.81
C PRO A 190 8.34 -6.57 -19.75
N GLY A 191 8.95 -7.44 -18.93
CA GLY A 191 9.86 -7.01 -17.87
C GLY A 191 9.18 -6.32 -16.68
N SER A 192 7.85 -6.46 -16.54
CA SER A 192 7.12 -5.95 -15.38
C SER A 192 7.74 -6.43 -14.07
N ARG A 193 7.96 -5.49 -13.14
CA ARG A 193 8.40 -5.75 -11.76
C ARG A 193 7.24 -5.66 -10.77
N LEU A 194 6.01 -5.79 -11.26
CA LEU A 194 4.81 -5.78 -10.45
C LEU A 194 4.57 -7.18 -9.87
N SER A 195 4.36 -7.24 -8.57
CA SER A 195 3.81 -8.39 -7.86
C SER A 195 2.41 -8.01 -7.37
N LEU A 196 1.42 -8.82 -7.71
CA LEU A 196 0.01 -8.57 -7.38
C LEU A 196 -0.49 -9.62 -6.38
N MET A 197 -1.41 -9.21 -5.50
CA MET A 197 -2.22 -10.05 -4.64
C MET A 197 -3.68 -9.61 -4.81
N VAL A 198 -4.52 -10.52 -5.29
CA VAL A 198 -5.96 -10.31 -5.43
C VAL A 198 -6.63 -10.89 -4.18
N ALA A 199 -6.99 -10.02 -3.24
CA ALA A 199 -7.60 -10.42 -1.97
C ALA A 199 -9.12 -10.23 -2.03
N THR A 200 -9.85 -11.33 -2.23
CA THR A 200 -11.31 -11.34 -2.38
C THR A 200 -11.91 -12.70 -2.04
N HIS A 201 -13.00 -12.70 -1.28
CA HIS A 201 -13.86 -13.89 -1.09
C HIS A 201 -15.01 -13.96 -2.11
N ASN A 202 -15.14 -12.96 -3.01
CA ASN A 202 -16.13 -12.99 -4.08
C ASN A 202 -15.60 -13.87 -5.22
N GLU A 203 -16.31 -14.98 -5.45
CA GLU A 203 -16.01 -15.97 -6.48
C GLU A 203 -15.86 -15.34 -7.87
N GLY A 204 -16.80 -14.48 -8.28
CA GLY A 204 -16.73 -13.80 -9.57
C GLY A 204 -15.46 -12.97 -9.75
N SER A 205 -15.02 -12.25 -8.72
CA SER A 205 -13.75 -11.51 -8.74
C SER A 205 -12.53 -12.42 -8.80
N ALA A 206 -12.57 -13.58 -8.14
CA ALA A 206 -11.48 -14.56 -8.16
C ALA A 206 -11.37 -15.24 -9.54
N LEU A 207 -12.48 -15.69 -10.11
CA LEU A 207 -12.55 -16.26 -11.46
C LEU A 207 -12.11 -15.25 -12.52
N ALA A 208 -12.58 -14.00 -12.43
CA ALA A 208 -12.19 -12.92 -13.33
C ALA A 208 -10.67 -12.67 -13.31
N ALA A 209 -10.01 -12.80 -12.15
CA ALA A 209 -8.56 -12.72 -12.06
C ALA A 209 -7.90 -13.94 -12.71
N LEU A 210 -8.38 -15.15 -12.41
CA LEU A 210 -7.87 -16.41 -12.97
C LEU A 210 -7.91 -16.45 -14.51
N ASP A 211 -9.03 -16.09 -15.11
CA ASP A 211 -9.20 -16.10 -16.58
C ASP A 211 -8.18 -15.21 -17.29
N ARG A 212 -7.84 -14.07 -16.69
CA ARG A 212 -6.87 -13.11 -17.25
C ARG A 212 -5.42 -13.58 -17.08
N LEU A 213 -5.14 -14.48 -16.14
CA LEU A 213 -3.79 -15.01 -15.90
C LEU A 213 -3.39 -16.08 -16.91
N VAL A 214 -4.34 -16.77 -17.53
CA VAL A 214 -4.09 -17.76 -18.60
C VAL A 214 -3.34 -17.17 -19.80
N TYR A 215 -3.33 -15.83 -19.92
CA TYR A 215 -2.68 -15.08 -21.01
C TYR A 215 -1.31 -14.48 -20.64
N VAL A 216 -0.80 -14.70 -19.42
CA VAL A 216 0.50 -14.20 -18.95
C VAL A 216 1.47 -15.38 -18.82
N ASP A 217 2.73 -15.22 -19.26
CA ASP A 217 3.72 -16.28 -19.51
C ASP A 217 3.94 -17.28 -18.34
N PRO A 218 3.88 -18.62 -18.57
CA PRO A 218 3.90 -19.68 -17.55
C PRO A 218 5.13 -19.73 -16.60
N TYR A 219 6.21 -19.00 -16.85
CA TYR A 219 7.42 -19.05 -16.00
C TYR A 219 7.30 -18.34 -14.63
N TRP A 220 6.15 -17.73 -14.32
CA TRP A 220 5.89 -17.04 -13.06
C TRP A 220 4.82 -17.69 -12.17
N PHE A 221 4.35 -18.89 -12.51
CA PHE A 221 3.17 -19.47 -11.89
C PHE A 221 3.49 -20.68 -11.01
N GLU A 222 3.10 -20.58 -9.74
CA GLU A 222 2.97 -21.72 -8.83
C GLU A 222 1.71 -21.51 -7.99
N LEU A 223 0.75 -22.42 -8.11
CA LEU A 223 -0.47 -22.44 -7.29
C LEU A 223 -0.10 -23.06 -5.94
N VAL A 224 0.49 -22.27 -5.05
CA VAL A 224 0.89 -22.75 -3.72
C VAL A 224 0.00 -22.09 -2.68
N GLN A 225 -0.51 -22.90 -1.75
CA GLN A 225 -0.98 -22.44 -0.44
C GLN A 225 0.08 -21.63 0.34
N THR A 226 1.30 -21.45 -0.19
CA THR A 226 2.40 -20.60 0.32
C THR A 226 3.45 -20.32 -0.79
N GLY A 227 3.32 -19.25 -1.59
CA GLY A 227 4.39 -18.59 -2.39
C GLY A 227 4.42 -18.87 -3.93
N PRO A 228 5.29 -18.21 -4.74
CA PRO A 228 5.93 -16.91 -4.56
C PRO A 228 5.55 -15.82 -5.58
N TYR A 229 4.60 -15.99 -6.52
CA TYR A 229 4.04 -14.86 -7.31
C TYR A 229 2.55 -15.06 -7.62
N LEU A 230 1.75 -14.05 -7.24
CA LEU A 230 0.30 -14.00 -7.12
C LEU A 230 -0.33 -15.02 -6.15
N SER A 231 -0.59 -14.54 -4.94
CA SER A 231 -1.48 -15.21 -4.00
C SER A 231 -2.91 -14.71 -4.21
N ILE A 232 -3.82 -15.61 -4.58
CA ILE A 232 -5.26 -15.39 -4.44
C ILE A 232 -5.63 -15.93 -3.07
N LEU A 233 -5.88 -15.04 -2.11
CA LEU A 233 -6.51 -15.44 -0.85
C LEU A 233 -8.02 -15.42 -1.05
N VAL A 234 -8.61 -16.61 -1.20
CA VAL A 234 -10.03 -16.88 -0.94
C VAL A 234 -10.24 -17.17 0.54
#